data_AF-A0A7C1R3N6-F1
#
_entry.id   AF-A0A7C1R3N6-F1
#
_cell.length_a   1.000
_cell.length_b   1.000
_cell.length_c   1.000
_cell.angle_alpha   90.00
_cell.angle_beta   90.00
_cell.angle_gamma   90.00
#
_symmetry.space_group_name_H-M   'P 1'
#
loop_
_entity.id
_entity.type
_entity.pdbx_description
1 polymer ?
#
loop_
_entity_poly.entity_id
_entity_poly.type
_entity_poly.pdbx_seq_one_letter_code
_entity_poly.pdbx_strand_id
1 'polypeptide(L)'
;MDKLKAYLISFLIAVVAIAAGIVWYGGWKLLLQVILTLGFLGVTLMLLFFTGLTLYAESWKYGTILAILTAISAYGLYLSATWSRSEWSYL
;
A
#
# COMPACT_ATOMS: atom_id res chain seq x y z
N MET A 1 -24.28 18.35 15.40
CA MET A 1 -23.06 18.09 14.61
C MET A 1 -23.44 18.08 13.14
N ASP A 2 -22.70 18.80 12.27
CA ASP A 2 -22.94 18.75 10.82
C ASP A 2 -22.84 17.31 10.31
N LYS A 3 -23.67 16.95 9.33
CA LYS A 3 -23.65 15.61 8.72
C LYS A 3 -22.26 15.21 8.25
N LEU A 4 -21.51 16.16 7.67
CA LEU A 4 -20.11 15.98 7.27
C LEU A 4 -19.21 15.55 8.45
N LYS A 5 -19.32 16.24 9.60
CA LYS A 5 -18.52 15.93 10.79
C LYS A 5 -18.87 14.55 11.34
N ALA A 6 -20.16 14.18 11.33
CA ALA A 6 -20.61 12.85 11.76
C ALA A 6 -20.04 11.74 10.85
N TYR A 7 -20.04 11.92 9.53
CA TYR A 7 -19.42 10.98 8.59
C TYR A 7 -17.91 10.87 8.76
N LEU A 8 -17.22 11.99 9.01
CA LEU A 8 -15.78 11.98 9.23
C LEU A 8 -15.43 11.20 10.51
N ILE A 9 -16.19 11.43 11.59
CA ILE A 9 -16.01 10.73 12.86
C ILE A 9 -16.31 9.24 12.71
N SER A 10 -17.40 8.85 12.05
CA SER A 10 -17.73 7.43 11.86
C SER A 10 -16.68 6.71 11.01
N PHE A 11 -16.15 7.37 9.98
CA PHE A 11 -15.04 6.85 9.19
C PHE A 11 -13.78 6.62 10.03
N LEU A 12 -13.39 7.61 10.84
CA LEU A 12 -12.23 7.49 11.73
C LEU A 12 -12.40 6.36 12.75
N ILE A 13 -13.59 6.23 13.35
CA ILE A 13 -13.90 5.13 14.28
C ILE A 13 -13.76 3.78 13.58
N ALA A 14 -14.27 3.65 12.34
CA ALA A 14 -14.13 2.41 11.57
C ALA A 14 -12.66 2.06 11.27
N VAL A 15 -11.85 3.05 10.86
CA VAL A 15 -10.41 2.86 10.62
C VAL A 15 -9.69 2.41 11.89
N VAL A 16 -9.95 3.05 13.02
CA VAL A 16 -9.35 2.69 14.31
C VAL A 16 -9.79 1.29 14.76
N ALA A 17 -11.07 0.94 14.57
CA ALA A 17 -11.58 -0.39 14.91
C ALA A 17 -10.91 -1.49 14.08
N ILE A 18 -10.71 -1.27 12.78
CA ILE A 18 -9.98 -2.21 11.91
C ILE A 18 -8.53 -2.33 12.36
N ALA A 19 -7.85 -1.21 12.61
CA ALA A 19 -6.46 -1.21 13.09
C ALA A 19 -6.32 -1.95 14.42
N ALA A 20 -7.23 -1.71 15.37
CA ALA A 20 -7.26 -2.41 16.66
C ALA A 20 -7.50 -3.91 16.50
N GLY A 21 -8.42 -4.32 15.59
CA GLY A 21 -8.65 -5.72 15.28
C GLY A 21 -7.41 -6.43 14.72
N ILE A 22 -6.68 -5.77 13.82
CA ILE A 22 -5.42 -6.29 13.26
C ILE A 22 -4.35 -6.42 14.35
N VAL A 23 -4.20 -5.41 15.21
CA VAL A 23 -3.23 -5.43 16.32
C VAL A 23 -3.58 -6.53 17.32
N TRP A 24 -4.86 -6.74 17.63
CA TRP A 24 -5.29 -7.81 18.52
C TRP A 24 -4.98 -9.20 17.98
N TYR A 25 -5.13 -9.41 16.66
CA TYR A 25 -4.85 -10.69 16.01
C TYR A 25 -3.35 -10.96 15.80
N GLY A 26 -2.61 -9.96 15.32
CA GLY A 26 -1.26 -10.13 14.79
C GLY A 26 -0.18 -9.25 15.42
N GLY A 27 -0.56 -8.32 16.30
CA GLY A 27 0.33 -7.31 16.85
C GLY A 27 0.62 -6.15 15.89
N TRP A 28 1.42 -5.20 16.38
CA TRP A 28 1.77 -3.97 15.65
C TRP A 28 2.56 -4.23 14.36
N LYS A 29 3.40 -5.27 14.32
CA LYS A 29 4.16 -5.65 13.13
C LYS A 29 3.24 -6.08 11.98
N LEU A 30 2.13 -6.80 12.27
CA LEU A 30 1.12 -7.14 11.26
C LEU A 30 0.42 -5.89 10.72
N LEU A 31 0.05 -4.94 11.59
CA LEU A 31 -0.57 -3.70 11.17
C LEU A 31 0.34 -2.92 10.21
N LEU A 32 1.63 -2.79 10.57
CA LEU A 32 2.62 -2.15 9.70
C LEU A 32 2.73 -2.87 8.35
N GLN A 33 2.80 -4.20 8.36
CA GLN A 33 2.86 -5.00 7.14
C GLN A 33 1.65 -4.77 6.23
N VAL A 34 0.44 -4.75 6.79
CA VAL A 34 -0.80 -4.48 6.04
C VAL A 34 -0.77 -3.08 5.42
N ILE A 35 -0.39 -2.07 6.20
CA ILE A 35 -0.29 -0.68 5.72
C ILE A 35 0.71 -0.58 4.57
N LEU A 36 1.91 -1.15 4.73
CA LEU A 36 2.94 -1.13 3.69
C LEU A 36 2.50 -1.89 2.44
N THR A 37 1.93 -3.08 2.60
CA THR A 37 1.47 -3.91 1.49
C THR A 37 0.38 -3.22 0.69
N LEU A 38 -0.66 -2.68 1.35
CA LEU A 38 -1.74 -1.98 0.67
C LEU A 38 -1.27 -0.66 0.05
N GLY A 39 -0.37 0.06 0.73
CA GLY A 39 0.24 1.28 0.21
C GLY A 39 1.04 1.03 -1.08
N PHE A 40 1.96 0.07 -1.05
CA PHE A 40 2.75 -0.31 -2.22
C PHE A 40 1.89 -0.92 -3.33
N LEU A 41 0.84 -1.68 -3.00
CA LEU A 41 -0.09 -2.23 -3.99
C LEU A 41 -0.77 -1.11 -4.77
N GLY A 42 -1.32 -0.11 -4.07
CA GLY A 42 -1.96 1.04 -4.71
C GLY A 42 -1.00 1.81 -5.62
N VAL A 43 0.21 2.11 -5.13
CA VAL A 43 1.23 2.82 -5.92
C VAL A 43 1.69 2.00 -7.12
N THR A 44 1.91 0.69 -6.94
CA THR A 44 2.33 -0.21 -8.02
C THR A 44 1.28 -0.27 -9.12
N LEU A 45 -0.01 -0.44 -8.78
CA LEU A 45 -1.09 -0.47 -9.77
C LEU A 45 -1.23 0.86 -10.51
N MET A 46 -1.12 1.98 -9.80
CA MET A 46 -1.13 3.31 -10.41
C MET A 46 0.05 3.48 -11.39
N LEU A 47 1.27 3.16 -10.95
CA LEU A 47 2.47 3.26 -11.80
C LEU A 47 2.41 2.31 -12.99
N LEU A 48 1.92 1.08 -12.80
CA LEU A 48 1.74 0.11 -13.87
C LEU A 48 0.78 0.64 -14.94
N PHE A 49 -0.35 1.21 -14.52
CA PHE A 49 -1.32 1.82 -15.41
C PHE A 49 -0.69 2.96 -16.23
N PHE A 50 -0.01 3.91 -15.57
CA PHE A 50 0.63 5.02 -16.27
C PHE A 50 1.81 4.58 -17.14
N THR A 51 2.58 3.57 -16.72
CA THR A 51 3.64 2.97 -17.53
C THR A 51 3.05 2.41 -18.81
N GLY A 52 1.98 1.63 -18.72
CA GLY A 52 1.26 1.05 -19.86
C GLY A 52 0.77 2.14 -20.82
N LEU A 53 0.10 3.18 -20.31
CA LEU A 53 -0.35 4.31 -21.12
C LEU A 53 0.81 5.05 -21.80
N THR A 54 1.92 5.26 -21.10
CA THR A 54 3.06 6.03 -21.62
C THR A 54 3.80 5.27 -22.71
N LEU A 55 3.94 3.95 -22.56
CA LEU A 55 4.48 3.07 -23.60
C LEU A 55 3.54 2.97 -24.79
N TYR A 56 2.23 2.88 -24.56
CA TYR A 56 1.22 2.90 -25.61
C TYR A 56 1.26 4.19 -26.43
N ALA A 57 1.53 5.33 -25.79
CA ALA A 57 1.73 6.62 -26.46
C ALA A 57 3.11 6.76 -27.16
N GLU A 58 3.85 5.67 -27.34
CA GLU A 58 5.19 5.62 -27.93
C GLU A 58 6.22 6.54 -27.26
N SER A 59 5.96 6.93 -26.01
CA SER A 59 6.83 7.81 -25.24
C SER A 59 7.90 7.00 -24.50
N TRP A 60 8.79 6.37 -25.27
CA TRP A 60 9.75 5.37 -24.78
C TRP A 60 10.65 5.86 -23.64
N LYS A 61 11.10 7.13 -23.69
CA LYS A 61 11.94 7.72 -22.63
C LYS A 61 11.21 7.76 -21.29
N TYR A 62 10.02 8.34 -21.26
CA TYR A 62 9.25 8.48 -20.03
C TYR A 62 8.62 7.15 -19.59
N GLY A 63 8.22 6.31 -20.54
CA GLY A 63 7.72 4.96 -20.29
C GLY A 63 8.77 4.07 -19.64
N THR A 64 10.04 4.17 -20.07
CA THR A 64 11.15 3.43 -19.43
C THR A 64 11.41 3.90 -18.00
N ILE A 65 11.40 5.22 -17.76
CA ILE A 65 11.54 5.76 -16.39
C ILE A 65 10.41 5.27 -15.49
N LEU A 66 9.16 5.33 -15.98
CA LEU A 66 8.00 4.83 -15.24
C LEU A 66 8.05 3.32 -15.02
N ALA A 67 8.56 2.54 -15.98
CA ALA A 67 8.75 1.10 -15.82
C ALA A 67 9.74 0.77 -14.69
N ILE A 68 10.84 1.53 -14.58
CA ILE A 68 11.81 1.38 -13.48
C ILE A 68 11.14 1.71 -12.14
N LEU A 69 10.39 2.81 -12.06
CA LEU A 69 9.66 3.17 -10.83
C LEU A 69 8.60 2.13 -10.46
N THR A 70 7.90 1.57 -11.46
CA THR A 70 6.94 0.48 -11.28
C THR A 70 7.63 -0.75 -10.72
N ALA A 71 8.80 -1.13 -11.26
CA ALA A 71 9.57 -2.27 -10.77
C ALA A 71 10.06 -2.07 -9.33
N ILE A 72 10.54 -0.88 -8.98
CA ILE A 72 10.96 -0.55 -7.61
C ILE A 72 9.76 -0.63 -6.66
N SER A 73 8.60 -0.07 -7.04
CA SER A 73 7.39 -0.13 -6.23
C SER A 73 6.88 -1.57 -6.06
N ALA A 74 6.90 -2.36 -7.13
CA ALA A 74 6.54 -3.78 -7.10
C ALA A 74 7.48 -4.61 -6.21
N TYR A 75 8.78 -4.27 -6.20
CA TYR A 75 9.73 -4.91 -5.28
C TYR A 75 9.45 -4.54 -3.82
N GLY A 76 9.11 -3.27 -3.54
CA GLY A 76 8.63 -2.85 -2.21
C GLY A 76 7.35 -3.55 -1.79
N LEU A 77 6.40 -3.75 -2.71
CA LEU A 77 5.19 -4.55 -2.49
C LEU A 77 5.55 -5.99 -2.12
N TYR A 78 6.43 -6.62 -2.90
CA TYR A 78 6.89 -7.99 -2.64
C TYR A 78 7.49 -8.12 -1.23
N LEU A 79 8.47 -7.28 -0.89
CA LEU A 79 9.11 -7.30 0.42
C LEU A 79 8.10 -7.10 1.56
N SER A 80 7.15 -6.17 1.39
CA SER A 80 6.10 -5.92 2.38
C SER A 80 5.16 -7.13 2.52
N ALA A 81 4.78 -7.76 1.41
CA ALA A 81 3.88 -8.90 1.40
C ALA A 81 4.51 -10.18 1.96
N THR A 82 5.80 -10.42 1.68
CA THR A 82 6.51 -11.63 2.13
C THR A 82 7.17 -11.49 3.49
N TRP A 83 7.13 -10.30 4.10
CA TRP A 83 7.66 -10.07 5.44
C TRP A 83 6.98 -11.03 6.43
N SER A 84 7.71 -12.03 6.91
CA SER A 84 7.12 -13.15 7.65
C SER A 84 7.19 -12.93 9.16
N ARG A 85 6.21 -13.51 9.88
CA ARG A 85 6.16 -13.44 11.35
C ARG A 85 7.36 -14.10 12.03
N SER A 86 7.99 -15.10 11.39
CA SER A 86 9.22 -15.75 11.87
C SER A 86 10.45 -14.84 11.83
N GLU A 87 10.48 -13.85 10.95
CA GLU A 87 11.58 -12.87 10.92
C GLU A 87 11.43 -11.82 12.02
N TRP A 88 10.25 -11.68 12.63
CA TRP A 88 10.00 -10.71 13.70
C TRP A 88 10.68 -11.06 15.01
N SER A 89 11.10 -12.31 15.23
CA SER A 89 11.78 -12.72 16.47
C SER A 89 13.26 -12.31 16.50
N TYR A 90 13.83 -11.95 15.35
CA TYR A 90 15.25 -11.57 15.22
C TYR A 90 15.46 -10.05 15.13
N LEU A 91 14.39 -9.27 15.32
CA LEU A 91 14.35 -7.80 15.30
C LEU A 91 13.60 -7.28 16.53
#